data_AF-A0A6B3E4N9-F1
#
_entry.id   AF-A0A6B3E4N9-F1
#
_cell.length_a   1.000
_cell.length_b   1.000
_cell.length_c   1.000
_cell.angle_alpha   90.00
_cell.angle_beta   90.00
_cell.angle_gamma   90.00
#
_symmetry.space_group_name_H-M   'P 1'
#
loop_
_entity.id
_entity.type
_entity.pdbx_description
1 polymer ?
#
loop_
_entity_poly.entity_id
_entity_poly.type
_entity_poly.pdbx_seq_one_letter_code
_entity_poly.pdbx_strand_id
1 'polypeptide(L)'
;MTGSETSPTFRLAYVPGVTPAKWVRIWNERLPDVPLTLVQVPAADAPATLRDGAADAGILRLPVDRAFFSAIPLYTETTVVVVPKDHLLTAAEEVTVADLAEEVVFHPLDDVLGWEQPPGEPAFERPATTEDAVELVAAGVGVLVVPQSLARLYHRRDLTYRPVADAPQSGVALTWPEEATTDLVEDFIGIVRGRTVNSTRGRTRPQDGERSKDGQGQEKNARRKPATTRGGRTATGQKSGARNPKGTKSAKGGAKGAKGGGRQGGSRRRS
;
A
#
# COMPACT_ATOMS: atom_id res chain seq x y z
N MET A 1 -48.96 -2.33 7.00
CA MET A 1 -47.78 -3.08 6.52
C MET A 1 -46.63 -2.79 7.46
N THR A 2 -46.01 -3.82 8.03
CA THR A 2 -44.63 -3.70 8.53
C THR A 2 -43.72 -3.74 7.30
N GLY A 3 -43.01 -2.65 7.01
CA GLY A 3 -41.93 -2.70 6.03
C GLY A 3 -40.84 -3.61 6.57
N SER A 4 -40.32 -4.52 5.75
CA SER A 4 -39.11 -5.26 6.09
C SER A 4 -37.95 -4.27 6.11
N GLU A 5 -37.49 -3.87 7.28
CA GLU A 5 -36.24 -3.11 7.42
C GLU A 5 -35.08 -4.02 7.00
N THR A 6 -34.68 -3.91 5.74
CA THR A 6 -33.46 -4.55 5.24
C THR A 6 -32.29 -4.02 6.05
N SER A 7 -31.73 -4.87 6.92
CA SER A 7 -30.56 -4.51 7.72
C SER A 7 -29.45 -3.98 6.80
N PRO A 8 -28.84 -2.82 7.12
CA PRO A 8 -27.80 -2.25 6.28
C PRO A 8 -26.66 -3.24 6.14
N THR A 9 -26.19 -3.43 4.91
CA THR A 9 -25.05 -4.26 4.56
C THR A 9 -24.07 -3.43 3.73
N PHE A 10 -22.79 -3.75 3.79
CA PHE A 10 -21.76 -3.05 3.03
C PHE A 10 -21.02 -4.03 2.12
N ARG A 11 -21.19 -3.88 0.81
CA ARG A 11 -20.60 -4.76 -0.20
C ARG A 11 -19.29 -4.14 -0.68
N LEU A 12 -18.19 -4.81 -0.41
CA LEU A 12 -16.86 -4.38 -0.78
C LEU A 12 -16.31 -5.25 -1.93
N ALA A 13 -16.24 -4.69 -3.13
CA ALA A 13 -15.58 -5.32 -4.25
C ALA A 13 -14.06 -5.41 -4.04
N TYR A 14 -13.39 -6.43 -4.56
CA TYR A 14 -11.94 -6.48 -4.63
C TYR A 14 -11.46 -7.33 -5.81
N VAL A 15 -10.28 -6.98 -6.33
CA VAL A 15 -9.67 -7.62 -7.52
C VAL A 15 -8.52 -8.55 -7.14
N PRO A 16 -8.10 -9.50 -8.01
CA PRO A 16 -6.99 -10.40 -7.74
C PRO A 16 -5.72 -9.72 -7.22
N GLY A 17 -5.08 -10.37 -6.25
CA GLY A 17 -3.89 -9.89 -5.51
C GLY A 17 -4.20 -8.93 -4.35
N VAL A 18 -5.32 -8.19 -4.40
CA VAL A 18 -5.68 -7.23 -3.35
C VAL A 18 -6.16 -7.95 -2.09
N THR A 19 -5.62 -7.57 -0.93
CA THR A 19 -5.95 -8.20 0.37
C THR A 19 -6.80 -7.26 1.25
N PRO A 20 -8.14 -7.36 1.24
CA PRO A 20 -9.03 -6.47 2.00
C PRO A 20 -9.07 -6.75 3.51
N ALA A 21 -8.58 -7.93 3.95
CA ALA A 21 -8.79 -8.51 5.28
C ALA A 21 -8.50 -7.57 6.48
N LYS A 22 -7.48 -6.70 6.36
CA LYS A 22 -7.14 -5.70 7.40
C LYS A 22 -8.33 -4.76 7.69
N TRP A 23 -8.95 -4.22 6.65
CA TRP A 23 -10.03 -3.25 6.80
C TRP A 23 -11.36 -3.92 7.13
N VAL A 24 -11.62 -5.12 6.57
CA VAL A 24 -12.78 -5.95 6.93
C VAL A 24 -12.79 -6.30 8.42
N ARG A 25 -11.63 -6.66 8.99
CA ARG A 25 -11.51 -6.88 10.43
C ARG A 25 -11.90 -5.64 11.23
N ILE A 26 -11.35 -4.48 10.89
CA ILE A 26 -11.59 -3.22 11.61
C ILE A 26 -13.04 -2.74 11.42
N TRP A 27 -13.69 -3.07 10.29
CA TRP A 27 -15.12 -2.85 10.09
C TRP A 27 -15.95 -3.68 11.06
N ASN A 28 -15.75 -5.01 11.08
CA ASN A 28 -16.49 -5.92 11.96
C ASN A 28 -16.27 -5.62 13.46
N GLU A 29 -15.11 -5.04 13.83
CA GLU A 29 -14.82 -4.56 15.19
C GLU A 29 -15.52 -3.24 15.57
N ARG A 30 -16.09 -2.50 14.61
CA ARG A 30 -16.68 -1.15 14.81
C ARG A 30 -18.17 -1.06 14.49
N LEU A 31 -18.62 -1.83 13.50
CA LEU A 31 -19.98 -1.85 12.99
C LEU A 31 -20.48 -3.31 13.00
N PRO A 32 -20.55 -3.97 14.17
CA PRO A 32 -20.90 -5.39 14.27
C PRO A 32 -22.32 -5.69 13.76
N ASP A 33 -23.21 -4.71 13.81
CA ASP A 33 -24.60 -4.79 13.35
C ASP A 33 -24.77 -4.52 11.83
N VAL A 34 -23.68 -4.18 11.13
CA VAL A 34 -23.67 -3.87 9.69
C VAL A 34 -22.74 -4.86 8.97
N PRO A 35 -23.22 -6.04 8.51
CA PRO A 35 -22.36 -7.04 7.89
C PRO A 35 -21.65 -6.51 6.64
N LEU A 36 -20.35 -6.80 6.53
CA LEU A 36 -19.56 -6.53 5.31
C LEU A 36 -19.50 -7.79 4.45
N THR A 37 -20.02 -7.71 3.22
CA THR A 37 -19.91 -8.76 2.21
C THR A 37 -18.76 -8.47 1.26
N LEU A 38 -17.82 -9.40 1.14
CA LEU A 38 -16.74 -9.32 0.14
C LEU A 38 -17.22 -9.85 -1.21
N VAL A 39 -16.94 -9.12 -2.28
CA VAL A 39 -17.30 -9.49 -3.66
C VAL A 39 -16.01 -9.55 -4.50
N GLN A 40 -15.52 -10.74 -4.81
CA GLN A 40 -14.34 -10.89 -5.68
C GLN A 40 -14.78 -10.72 -7.15
N VAL A 41 -14.08 -9.87 -7.89
CA VAL A 41 -14.39 -9.58 -9.30
C VAL A 41 -13.11 -9.50 -10.15
N PRO A 42 -13.16 -9.85 -11.45
CA PRO A 42 -12.06 -9.60 -12.37
C PRO A 42 -11.70 -8.11 -12.43
N ALA A 43 -10.43 -7.80 -12.72
CA ALA A 43 -9.95 -6.41 -12.69
C ALA A 43 -10.66 -5.51 -13.71
N ALA A 44 -11.00 -6.04 -14.89
CA ALA A 44 -11.73 -5.35 -15.94
C ALA A 44 -13.21 -5.05 -15.57
N ASP A 45 -13.86 -5.97 -14.84
CA ASP A 45 -15.29 -5.87 -14.50
C ASP A 45 -15.55 -5.02 -13.25
N ALA A 46 -14.52 -4.75 -12.45
CA ALA A 46 -14.66 -4.09 -11.17
C ALA A 46 -15.20 -2.65 -11.24
N PRO A 47 -14.84 -1.81 -12.24
CA PRO A 47 -15.49 -0.51 -12.45
C PRO A 47 -16.97 -0.63 -12.81
N ALA A 48 -17.36 -1.61 -13.64
CA ALA A 48 -18.77 -1.87 -13.97
C ALA A 48 -19.55 -2.30 -12.72
N THR A 49 -18.98 -3.21 -11.92
CA THR A 49 -19.53 -3.69 -10.64
C THR A 49 -19.90 -2.55 -9.68
N LEU A 50 -19.07 -1.50 -9.60
CA LEU A 50 -19.37 -0.30 -8.80
C LEU A 50 -20.39 0.64 -9.47
N ARG A 51 -20.31 0.80 -10.79
CA ARG A 51 -21.20 1.67 -11.57
C ARG A 51 -22.64 1.15 -11.61
N ASP A 52 -22.82 -0.16 -11.66
CA ASP A 52 -24.12 -0.84 -11.63
C ASP A 52 -24.68 -1.00 -10.21
N GLY A 53 -23.96 -0.49 -9.19
CA GLY A 53 -24.37 -0.59 -7.79
C GLY A 53 -24.37 -2.02 -7.23
N ALA A 54 -23.63 -2.95 -7.85
CA ALA A 54 -23.49 -4.34 -7.38
C ALA A 54 -22.59 -4.46 -6.14
N ALA A 55 -21.68 -3.49 -5.94
CA ALA A 55 -20.97 -3.25 -4.68
C ALA A 55 -20.96 -1.74 -4.33
N ASP A 56 -20.86 -1.42 -3.04
CA ASP A 56 -20.99 -0.06 -2.50
C ASP A 56 -19.66 0.71 -2.50
N ALA A 57 -18.56 -0.01 -2.39
CA ALA A 57 -17.20 0.45 -2.66
C ALA A 57 -16.34 -0.73 -3.15
N GLY A 58 -15.14 -0.45 -3.67
CA GLY A 58 -14.20 -1.47 -4.11
C GLY A 58 -12.75 -1.14 -3.76
N ILE A 59 -11.93 -2.16 -3.52
CA ILE A 59 -10.48 -2.01 -3.46
C ILE A 59 -9.91 -2.45 -4.81
N LEU A 60 -9.66 -1.47 -5.67
CA LEU A 60 -9.36 -1.65 -7.10
C LEU A 60 -7.92 -1.26 -7.42
N ARG A 61 -7.44 -1.64 -8.60
CA ARG A 61 -6.21 -1.12 -9.17
C ARG A 61 -6.45 0.23 -9.83
N LEU A 62 -5.40 1.05 -9.91
CA LEU A 62 -5.36 2.32 -10.63
C LEU A 62 -4.76 2.12 -12.03
N PRO A 63 -5.14 2.92 -13.04
CA PRO A 63 -6.07 4.06 -12.97
C PRO A 63 -7.54 3.64 -12.88
N VAL A 64 -8.37 4.56 -12.37
CA VAL A 64 -9.84 4.49 -12.44
C VAL A 64 -10.38 5.80 -13.00
N ASP A 65 -11.54 5.73 -13.65
CA ASP A 65 -12.21 6.89 -14.26
C ASP A 65 -12.61 7.93 -13.19
N ARG A 66 -11.81 9.01 -13.09
CA ARG A 66 -11.99 10.09 -12.11
C ARG A 66 -13.13 11.06 -12.44
N ALA A 67 -13.84 10.89 -13.56
CA ALA A 67 -15.06 11.64 -13.84
C ALA A 67 -16.32 10.99 -13.24
N PHE A 68 -16.22 9.73 -12.79
CA PHE A 68 -17.31 8.98 -12.17
C PHE A 68 -16.94 8.42 -10.79
N PHE A 69 -15.67 8.05 -10.57
CA PHE A 69 -15.20 7.47 -9.31
C PHE A 69 -14.37 8.45 -8.49
N SER A 70 -14.77 8.61 -7.24
CA SER A 70 -13.87 9.07 -6.19
C SER A 70 -13.01 7.90 -5.72
N ALA A 71 -11.72 8.16 -5.49
CA ALA A 71 -10.78 7.14 -5.04
C ALA A 71 -9.64 7.70 -4.17
N ILE A 72 -9.21 6.89 -3.21
CA ILE A 72 -8.12 7.14 -2.25
C ILE A 72 -7.03 6.07 -2.45
N PRO A 73 -5.80 6.43 -2.89
CA PRO A 73 -4.68 5.50 -2.95
C PRO A 73 -4.36 4.90 -1.57
N LEU A 74 -4.09 3.60 -1.53
CA LEU A 74 -3.83 2.82 -0.32
C LEU A 74 -2.36 2.40 -0.22
N TYR A 75 -1.83 1.88 -1.32
CA TYR A 75 -0.44 1.46 -1.49
C TYR A 75 -0.13 1.33 -2.98
N THR A 76 1.15 1.26 -3.31
CA THR A 76 1.65 0.94 -4.65
C THR A 76 2.43 -0.37 -4.57
N GLU A 77 2.24 -1.24 -5.55
CA GLU A 77 2.87 -2.55 -5.61
C GLU A 77 4.10 -2.55 -6.51
N THR A 78 5.18 -3.18 -6.05
CA THR A 78 6.34 -3.51 -6.86
C THR A 78 5.94 -4.46 -7.98
N THR A 79 6.34 -4.14 -9.21
CA THR A 79 6.20 -5.00 -10.37
C THR A 79 7.37 -5.98 -10.43
N VAL A 80 7.09 -7.24 -10.74
CA VAL A 80 8.06 -8.35 -10.73
C VAL A 80 7.92 -9.20 -11.99
N VAL A 81 9.03 -9.72 -12.49
CA VAL A 81 9.02 -10.80 -13.48
C VAL A 81 8.97 -12.15 -12.76
N VAL A 82 8.07 -13.02 -13.19
CA VAL A 82 7.89 -14.41 -12.73
C VAL A 82 8.62 -15.33 -13.71
N VAL A 83 9.44 -16.23 -13.19
CA VAL A 83 10.35 -17.10 -13.95
C VAL A 83 10.53 -18.48 -13.29
N PRO A 84 10.94 -19.53 -14.03
CA PRO A 84 11.46 -20.76 -13.45
C PRO A 84 12.64 -20.51 -12.48
N LYS A 85 12.81 -21.38 -11.48
CA LYS A 85 13.87 -21.23 -10.45
C LYS A 85 15.31 -21.37 -10.95
N ASP A 86 15.50 -21.93 -12.12
CA ASP A 86 16.76 -22.13 -12.83
C ASP A 86 16.98 -21.13 -13.99
N HIS A 87 16.05 -20.19 -14.18
CA HIS A 87 16.11 -19.17 -15.23
C HIS A 87 17.28 -18.19 -15.05
N LEU A 88 17.86 -17.69 -16.15
CA LEU A 88 19.06 -16.84 -16.10
C LEU A 88 18.85 -15.55 -15.28
N LEU A 89 17.68 -14.92 -15.41
CA LEU A 89 17.26 -13.74 -14.65
C LEU A 89 17.27 -13.93 -13.12
N THR A 90 17.30 -15.17 -12.62
CA THR A 90 17.42 -15.44 -11.18
C THR A 90 18.81 -15.13 -10.60
N ALA A 91 19.82 -14.94 -11.44
CA ALA A 91 21.19 -14.65 -11.04
C ALA A 91 21.40 -13.21 -10.49
N ALA A 92 20.49 -12.29 -10.79
CA ALA A 92 20.41 -10.97 -10.17
C ALA A 92 19.38 -10.95 -9.03
N GLU A 93 19.44 -9.95 -8.14
CA GLU A 93 18.40 -9.73 -7.11
C GLU A 93 17.22 -8.88 -7.63
N GLU A 94 17.46 -8.09 -8.67
CA GLU A 94 16.55 -7.16 -9.36
C GLU A 94 16.99 -7.09 -10.83
N VAL A 95 16.05 -6.84 -11.76
CA VAL A 95 16.30 -6.74 -13.21
C VAL A 95 15.65 -5.47 -13.79
N THR A 96 15.90 -5.20 -15.07
CA THR A 96 15.29 -4.11 -15.84
C THR A 96 14.42 -4.62 -16.98
N VAL A 97 13.60 -3.74 -17.56
CA VAL A 97 12.85 -3.98 -18.81
C VAL A 97 13.79 -4.35 -19.96
N ALA A 98 15.02 -3.81 -19.99
CA ALA A 98 16.01 -4.13 -21.00
C ALA A 98 16.54 -5.58 -20.88
N ASP A 99 16.61 -6.13 -19.66
CA ASP A 99 17.02 -7.53 -19.44
C ASP A 99 15.95 -8.53 -19.93
N LEU A 100 14.73 -8.07 -20.24
CA LEU A 100 13.64 -8.88 -20.81
C LEU A 100 13.56 -8.80 -22.34
N ALA A 101 14.45 -8.06 -23.00
CA ALA A 101 14.32 -7.74 -24.43
C ALA A 101 14.46 -8.94 -25.38
N GLU A 102 15.16 -10.00 -24.96
CA GLU A 102 15.34 -11.26 -25.71
C GLU A 102 14.43 -12.40 -25.17
N GLU A 103 13.57 -12.10 -24.20
CA GLU A 103 12.66 -13.07 -23.55
C GLU A 103 11.28 -13.03 -24.20
N VAL A 104 10.62 -14.19 -24.33
CA VAL A 104 9.19 -14.25 -24.69
C VAL A 104 8.38 -13.84 -23.46
N VAL A 105 7.69 -12.70 -23.52
CA VAL A 105 6.90 -12.19 -22.40
C VAL A 105 5.40 -12.40 -22.65
N PHE A 106 4.73 -13.01 -21.68
CA PHE A 106 3.28 -13.14 -21.67
C PHE A 106 2.60 -11.87 -21.19
N HIS A 107 1.70 -11.35 -22.02
CA HIS A 107 0.83 -10.22 -21.73
C HIS A 107 -0.63 -10.74 -21.72
N PRO A 108 -1.15 -11.27 -20.61
CA PRO A 108 -2.47 -11.90 -20.57
C PRO A 108 -3.60 -10.88 -20.85
N LEU A 109 -4.81 -11.36 -21.17
CA LEU A 109 -5.96 -10.48 -21.45
C LEU A 109 -6.45 -9.71 -20.21
N ASP A 110 -6.14 -10.19 -19.00
CA ASP A 110 -6.47 -9.57 -17.72
C ASP A 110 -5.32 -8.72 -17.11
N ASP A 111 -4.27 -8.41 -17.89
CA ASP A 111 -3.13 -7.61 -17.40
C ASP A 111 -3.58 -6.24 -16.83
N VAL A 112 -2.92 -5.86 -15.75
CA VAL A 112 -3.22 -4.72 -14.89
C VAL A 112 -2.05 -3.72 -14.80
N LEU A 113 -1.02 -3.91 -15.62
CA LEU A 113 0.12 -3.02 -15.75
C LEU A 113 -0.11 -1.99 -16.87
N GLY A 114 0.04 -0.71 -16.55
CA GLY A 114 -0.09 0.40 -17.50
C GLY A 114 1.14 0.56 -18.38
N TRP A 115 1.43 -0.41 -19.25
CA TRP A 115 2.51 -0.33 -20.22
C TRP A 115 2.21 0.67 -21.34
N GLU A 116 3.14 1.58 -21.64
CA GLU A 116 3.12 2.33 -22.91
C GLU A 116 3.54 1.45 -24.10
N GLN A 117 4.54 0.59 -23.86
CA GLN A 117 4.99 -0.48 -24.75
C GLN A 117 5.29 -1.71 -23.88
N PRO A 118 4.65 -2.87 -24.10
CA PRO A 118 4.96 -4.08 -23.34
C PRO A 118 6.37 -4.61 -23.64
N PRO A 119 7.09 -5.16 -22.64
CA PRO A 119 8.47 -5.63 -22.81
C PRO A 119 8.57 -6.96 -23.57
N GLY A 120 9.78 -7.22 -24.09
CA GLY A 120 10.23 -8.49 -24.67
C GLY A 120 9.60 -8.87 -26.01
N GLU A 121 9.86 -10.11 -26.44
CA GLU A 121 9.20 -10.68 -27.62
C GLU A 121 7.75 -11.07 -27.28
N PRO A 122 6.75 -10.70 -28.09
CA PRO A 122 5.37 -11.05 -27.83
C PRO A 122 5.13 -12.54 -28.08
N ALA A 123 4.53 -13.23 -27.10
CA ALA A 123 4.04 -14.60 -27.28
C ALA A 123 3.06 -14.71 -28.46
N PHE A 124 3.09 -15.85 -29.17
CA PHE A 124 2.26 -16.12 -30.36
C PHE A 124 0.74 -15.96 -30.09
N GLU A 125 0.31 -16.30 -28.89
CA GLU A 125 -1.06 -16.10 -28.41
C GLU A 125 -1.02 -15.47 -27.01
N ARG A 126 -1.97 -14.57 -26.71
CA ARG A 126 -2.10 -13.95 -25.38
C ARG A 126 -2.92 -14.87 -24.47
N PRO A 127 -2.41 -15.29 -23.29
CA PRO A 127 -3.17 -16.11 -22.35
C PRO A 127 -4.45 -15.40 -21.90
N ALA A 128 -5.53 -16.16 -21.69
CA ALA A 128 -6.82 -15.59 -21.31
C ALA A 128 -6.78 -14.94 -19.92
N THR A 129 -6.04 -15.53 -18.98
CA THR A 129 -5.83 -15.00 -17.63
C THR A 129 -4.36 -14.99 -17.22
N THR A 130 -4.06 -14.27 -16.15
CA THR A 130 -2.77 -14.28 -15.46
C THR A 130 -2.43 -15.67 -14.90
N GLU A 131 -3.45 -16.49 -14.56
CA GLU A 131 -3.25 -17.86 -14.10
C GLU A 131 -2.80 -18.78 -15.24
N ASP A 132 -3.42 -18.67 -16.43
CA ASP A 132 -2.99 -19.40 -17.64
C ASP A 132 -1.55 -19.01 -18.05
N ALA A 133 -1.20 -17.73 -17.93
CA ALA A 133 0.15 -17.25 -18.19
C ALA A 133 1.18 -17.86 -17.21
N VAL A 134 0.83 -17.99 -15.92
CA VAL A 134 1.69 -18.63 -14.91
C VAL A 134 1.94 -20.12 -15.22
N GLU A 135 0.94 -20.85 -15.74
CA GLU A 135 1.13 -22.24 -16.18
C GLU A 135 2.12 -22.34 -17.36
N LEU A 136 2.08 -21.40 -18.31
CA LEU A 136 3.02 -21.36 -19.45
C LEU A 136 4.45 -20.98 -19.03
N VAL A 137 4.62 -20.09 -18.05
CA VAL A 137 5.92 -19.81 -17.44
C VAL A 137 6.46 -21.06 -16.71
N ALA A 138 5.61 -21.80 -16.00
CA ALA A 138 6.01 -23.05 -15.34
C ALA A 138 6.37 -24.17 -16.33
N ALA A 139 5.81 -24.14 -17.54
CA ALA A 139 6.20 -25.00 -18.65
C ALA A 139 7.49 -24.54 -19.38
N GLY A 140 8.08 -23.40 -18.98
CA GLY A 140 9.31 -22.86 -19.58
C GLY A 140 9.13 -22.24 -20.96
N VAL A 141 7.91 -21.81 -21.32
CA VAL A 141 7.57 -21.26 -22.64
C VAL A 141 7.90 -19.76 -22.76
N GLY A 142 8.11 -19.08 -21.63
CA GLY A 142 8.42 -17.65 -21.55
C GLY A 142 8.38 -17.15 -20.11
N VAL A 143 8.33 -15.83 -19.93
CA VAL A 143 8.27 -15.14 -18.64
C VAL A 143 7.01 -14.26 -18.53
N LEU A 144 6.63 -13.84 -17.32
CA LEU A 144 5.43 -13.03 -17.08
C LEU A 144 5.75 -11.87 -16.15
N VAL A 145 5.41 -10.63 -16.52
CA VAL A 145 5.60 -9.46 -15.66
C VAL A 145 4.27 -9.05 -15.03
N VAL A 146 4.22 -9.01 -13.70
CA VAL A 146 2.99 -8.76 -12.92
C VAL A 146 3.27 -7.99 -11.62
N PRO A 147 2.27 -7.38 -10.99
CA PRO A 147 2.38 -6.91 -9.61
C PRO A 147 2.73 -8.06 -8.65
N GLN A 148 3.57 -7.79 -7.66
CA GLN A 148 4.07 -8.82 -6.72
C GLN A 148 2.95 -9.57 -5.97
N SER A 149 1.75 -9.00 -5.83
CA SER A 149 0.60 -9.71 -5.25
C SER A 149 0.04 -10.82 -6.14
N LEU A 150 0.03 -10.65 -7.47
CA LEU A 150 -0.38 -11.71 -8.39
C LEU A 150 0.66 -12.84 -8.44
N ALA A 151 1.95 -12.48 -8.47
CA ALA A 151 3.05 -13.45 -8.35
C ALA A 151 3.05 -14.24 -7.02
N ARG A 152 2.40 -13.72 -5.97
CA ARG A 152 2.17 -14.42 -4.69
C ARG A 152 0.86 -15.21 -4.67
N LEU A 153 -0.19 -14.71 -5.32
CA LEU A 153 -1.49 -15.38 -5.44
C LEU A 153 -1.36 -16.69 -6.22
N TYR A 154 -0.70 -16.64 -7.38
CA TYR A 154 -0.47 -17.77 -8.27
C TYR A 154 0.91 -18.43 -8.03
N HIS A 155 1.46 -18.34 -6.82
CA HIS A 155 2.79 -18.86 -6.52
C HIS A 155 2.85 -20.39 -6.59
N ARG A 156 3.69 -20.92 -7.49
CA ARG A 156 4.02 -22.35 -7.61
C ARG A 156 5.40 -22.69 -7.04
N ARG A 157 5.68 -23.98 -6.80
CA ARG A 157 6.94 -24.45 -6.16
C ARG A 157 8.16 -24.45 -7.08
N ASP A 158 7.93 -24.50 -8.37
CA ASP A 158 8.90 -24.45 -9.48
C ASP A 158 9.29 -23.01 -9.87
N LEU A 159 8.42 -22.04 -9.59
CA LEU A 159 8.61 -20.63 -9.94
C LEU A 159 9.27 -19.76 -8.86
N THR A 160 9.85 -18.65 -9.28
CA THR A 160 10.31 -17.54 -8.45
C THR A 160 10.02 -16.20 -9.14
N TYR A 161 10.38 -15.08 -8.52
CA TYR A 161 10.24 -13.77 -9.13
C TYR A 161 11.41 -12.84 -8.80
N ARG A 162 11.58 -11.78 -9.60
CA ARG A 162 12.53 -10.66 -9.37
C ARG A 162 11.84 -9.32 -9.61
N PRO A 163 12.09 -8.28 -8.79
CA PRO A 163 11.65 -6.92 -9.10
C PRO A 163 12.14 -6.46 -10.47
N VAL A 164 11.32 -5.68 -11.17
CA VAL A 164 11.71 -5.00 -12.41
C VAL A 164 11.77 -3.50 -12.09
N ALA A 165 12.97 -2.92 -12.07
CA ALA A 165 13.25 -1.62 -11.45
C ALA A 165 12.57 -0.43 -12.15
N ASP A 166 12.41 -0.53 -13.47
CA ASP A 166 11.93 0.49 -14.41
C ASP A 166 10.56 0.15 -15.02
N ALA A 167 9.90 -0.92 -14.56
CA ALA A 167 8.55 -1.27 -14.97
C ALA A 167 7.48 -0.33 -14.35
N PRO A 168 6.32 -0.13 -15.01
CA PRO A 168 5.20 0.62 -14.43
C PRO A 168 4.71 -0.07 -13.15
N GLN A 169 4.51 0.72 -12.09
CA GLN A 169 4.05 0.21 -10.79
C GLN A 169 2.51 0.15 -10.74
N SER A 170 1.95 -0.87 -10.09
CA SER A 170 0.49 -1.01 -9.95
C SER A 170 0.00 -0.35 -8.66
N GLY A 171 -0.72 0.77 -8.78
CA GLY A 171 -1.35 1.45 -7.64
C GLY A 171 -2.64 0.74 -7.22
N VAL A 172 -2.91 0.65 -5.91
CA VAL A 172 -4.17 0.11 -5.37
C VAL A 172 -4.90 1.21 -4.58
N ALA A 173 -6.21 1.35 -4.81
CA ALA A 173 -7.05 2.39 -4.23
C ALA A 173 -8.36 1.83 -3.65
N LEU A 174 -8.87 2.48 -2.59
CA LEU A 174 -10.30 2.43 -2.27
C LEU A 174 -11.02 3.32 -3.27
N THR A 175 -12.02 2.80 -3.96
CA THR A 175 -12.76 3.44 -5.06
C THR A 175 -14.26 3.29 -4.84
N TRP A 176 -15.04 4.33 -5.11
CA TRP A 176 -16.51 4.31 -5.04
C TRP A 176 -17.11 5.33 -6.03
N PRO A 177 -18.36 5.16 -6.50
CA PRO A 177 -19.02 6.16 -7.34
C PRO A 177 -19.18 7.47 -6.57
N GLU A 178 -18.80 8.61 -7.16
CA GLU A 178 -18.75 9.89 -6.43
C GLU A 178 -20.13 10.31 -5.89
N GLU A 179 -21.17 10.13 -6.71
CA GLU A 179 -22.58 10.39 -6.36
C GLU A 179 -23.11 9.45 -5.24
N ALA A 180 -22.43 8.32 -4.98
CA ALA A 180 -22.82 7.31 -4.00
C ALA A 180 -22.02 7.38 -2.68
N THR A 181 -21.50 8.56 -2.32
CA THR A 181 -20.76 8.77 -1.06
C THR A 181 -21.70 8.75 0.16
N THR A 182 -22.07 7.55 0.62
CA THR A 182 -22.96 7.32 1.79
C THR A 182 -22.20 7.35 3.13
N ASP A 183 -22.94 7.42 4.24
CA ASP A 183 -22.37 7.33 5.60
C ASP A 183 -21.51 6.06 5.80
N LEU A 184 -21.93 4.92 5.25
CA LEU A 184 -21.17 3.65 5.32
C LEU A 184 -19.86 3.72 4.51
N VAL A 185 -19.88 4.40 3.36
CA VAL A 185 -18.66 4.68 2.59
C VAL A 185 -17.73 5.61 3.38
N GLU A 186 -18.24 6.66 4.03
CA GLU A 186 -17.43 7.56 4.89
C GLU A 186 -16.85 6.84 6.13
N ASP A 187 -17.59 5.93 6.77
CA ASP A 187 -17.06 5.10 7.84
C ASP A 187 -15.96 4.14 7.33
N PHE A 188 -16.13 3.54 6.13
CA PHE A 188 -15.09 2.70 5.52
C PHE A 188 -13.85 3.52 5.12
N ILE A 189 -14.03 4.70 4.53
CA ILE A 189 -12.98 5.70 4.30
C ILE A 189 -12.26 6.05 5.62
N GLY A 190 -13.00 6.13 6.73
CA GLY A 190 -12.44 6.39 8.04
C GLY A 190 -11.59 5.25 8.57
N ILE A 191 -12.04 4.01 8.39
CA ILE A 191 -11.29 2.78 8.71
C ILE A 191 -10.02 2.69 7.86
N VAL A 192 -10.14 2.98 6.56
CA VAL A 192 -9.03 2.99 5.60
C VAL A 192 -7.98 4.04 5.95
N ARG A 193 -8.39 5.28 6.26
CA ARG A 193 -7.53 6.38 6.71
C ARG A 193 -7.04 6.24 8.16
N GLY A 194 -7.42 5.17 8.86
CA GLY A 194 -7.00 4.92 10.25
C GLY A 194 -7.60 5.87 11.29
N ARG A 195 -8.71 6.57 10.99
CA ARG A 195 -9.47 7.35 12.00
C ARG A 195 -9.83 6.40 13.16
N THR A 196 -9.53 6.78 14.40
CA THR A 196 -9.95 6.01 15.59
C THR A 196 -11.42 6.25 15.91
N VAL A 197 -12.06 5.35 16.65
CA VAL A 197 -13.51 5.44 16.98
C VAL A 197 -13.85 6.73 17.75
N ASN A 198 -12.90 7.27 18.52
CA ASN A 198 -13.05 8.53 19.26
C ASN A 198 -12.80 9.79 18.39
N SER A 199 -12.65 9.67 17.06
CA SER A 199 -12.38 10.79 16.15
C SER A 199 -13.67 11.50 15.72
N THR A 200 -14.45 12.01 16.68
CA THR A 200 -15.71 12.73 16.45
C THR A 200 -15.49 14.14 15.87
N ARG A 201 -15.11 14.19 14.59
CA ARG A 201 -15.23 15.37 13.72
C ARG A 201 -16.01 14.96 12.46
N GLY A 202 -17.32 15.20 12.47
CA GLY A 202 -18.20 14.92 11.33
C GLY A 202 -19.64 14.55 11.70
N ARG A 203 -19.84 13.84 12.83
CA ARG A 203 -21.17 13.42 13.28
C ARG A 203 -21.99 14.59 13.85
N THR A 204 -22.63 15.35 12.97
CA THR A 204 -23.69 16.30 13.31
C THR A 204 -24.81 15.55 14.02
N ARG A 205 -25.00 15.80 15.32
CA ARG A 205 -26.21 15.37 16.02
C ARG A 205 -27.42 16.08 15.41
N PRO A 206 -28.55 15.40 15.19
CA PRO A 206 -29.84 16.07 15.06
C PRO A 206 -30.04 17.04 16.22
N GLN A 207 -30.50 18.26 15.92
CA GLN A 207 -30.73 19.28 16.95
C GLN A 207 -32.13 19.09 17.55
N ASP A 208 -32.24 18.20 18.53
CA ASP A 208 -33.48 17.99 19.27
C ASP A 208 -33.84 19.20 20.14
N GLY A 209 -34.77 20.01 19.64
CA GLY A 209 -35.69 20.81 20.45
C GLY A 209 -35.14 22.11 21.04
N GLU A 210 -35.63 23.23 20.50
CA GLU A 210 -35.59 24.51 21.21
C GLU A 210 -36.28 24.38 22.59
N ARG A 211 -35.60 24.82 23.65
CA ARG A 211 -36.23 25.10 24.94
C ARG A 211 -35.94 26.53 25.37
N SER A 212 -36.84 27.41 24.96
CA SER A 212 -36.90 28.81 25.37
C SER A 212 -36.99 28.96 26.90
N LYS A 213 -36.28 29.97 27.42
CA LYS A 213 -36.41 30.48 28.78
C LYS A 213 -36.18 31.99 28.80
N ASP A 214 -37.26 32.75 28.72
CA ASP A 214 -37.29 34.14 29.22
C ASP A 214 -37.19 34.15 30.76
N GLY A 215 -36.60 35.19 31.37
CA GLY A 215 -36.76 35.37 32.83
C GLY A 215 -35.73 36.18 33.64
N GLN A 216 -35.63 37.49 33.41
CA GLN A 216 -35.43 38.55 34.45
C GLN A 216 -34.08 38.68 35.23
N GLY A 217 -33.81 39.92 35.71
CA GLY A 217 -32.66 40.33 36.58
C GLY A 217 -31.39 40.71 35.80
N GLN A 218 -30.81 41.92 35.81
CA GLN A 218 -30.56 42.93 36.86
C GLN A 218 -29.81 42.38 38.10
N GLU A 219 -28.75 43.01 38.64
CA GLU A 219 -28.30 44.42 38.49
C GLU A 219 -26.75 44.61 38.46
N LYS A 220 -26.26 45.84 38.72
CA LYS A 220 -24.87 46.30 38.47
C LYS A 220 -23.97 46.16 39.71
N ASN A 221 -22.66 46.02 39.50
CA ASN A 221 -21.70 46.90 40.20
C ASN A 221 -20.36 47.07 39.45
N ALA A 222 -19.59 48.10 39.80
CA ALA A 222 -18.29 48.43 39.20
C ALA A 222 -17.35 49.11 40.20
N ARG A 223 -16.06 49.28 39.83
CA ARG A 223 -14.92 49.80 40.64
C ARG A 223 -14.31 48.72 41.56
N ARG A 224 -13.01 48.73 41.88
CA ARG A 224 -11.86 49.56 41.42
C ARG A 224 -10.53 48.79 41.64
N LYS A 225 -9.47 49.12 40.88
CA LYS A 225 -8.08 48.82 41.28
C LYS A 225 -7.67 49.74 42.47
N PRO A 226 -6.61 49.39 43.20
CA PRO A 226 -5.32 50.03 42.90
C PRO A 226 -4.19 49.03 42.61
N ALA A 227 -3.01 49.55 42.26
CA ALA A 227 -1.80 48.78 42.01
C ALA A 227 -0.64 49.34 42.83
N THR A 228 0.37 48.53 43.13
CA THR A 228 1.63 48.96 43.73
C THR A 228 2.83 48.50 42.91
N THR A 229 3.73 49.45 42.65
CA THR A 229 5.14 49.22 42.30
C THR A 229 5.89 48.66 43.52
N ARG A 230 7.16 48.21 43.49
CA ARG A 230 8.34 48.33 42.59
C ARG A 230 9.13 47.01 42.76
N GLY A 231 9.98 46.50 41.86
CA GLY A 231 11.18 47.14 41.31
C GLY A 231 12.44 46.62 42.02
N GLY A 232 13.32 45.91 41.30
CA GLY A 232 14.59 45.37 41.82
C GLY A 232 15.40 44.68 40.71
N ARG A 233 16.68 45.06 40.51
CA ARG A 233 17.50 44.66 39.35
C ARG A 233 19.00 44.67 39.68
N THR A 234 19.57 43.50 39.98
CA THR A 234 21.02 43.15 39.98
C THR A 234 21.15 41.68 40.44
N ALA A 235 22.30 40.99 40.33
CA ALA A 235 23.30 40.92 39.27
C ALA A 235 24.27 39.74 39.57
N THR A 236 24.88 39.15 38.53
CA THR A 236 26.19 38.47 38.53
C THR A 236 26.61 37.60 39.73
N GLY A 237 26.60 36.27 39.54
CA GLY A 237 27.45 35.30 40.26
C GLY A 237 28.10 34.35 39.25
N GLN A 238 29.43 34.21 39.26
CA GLN A 238 30.20 33.48 38.24
C GLN A 238 31.24 32.55 38.91
N LYS A 239 31.68 31.50 38.19
CA LYS A 239 32.84 30.61 38.51
C LYS A 239 32.60 29.63 39.69
N SER A 240 33.27 28.46 39.80
CA SER A 240 34.14 27.70 38.86
C SER A 240 34.46 26.28 39.41
N GLY A 241 34.99 25.39 38.57
CA GLY A 241 35.54 24.06 38.95
C GLY A 241 34.70 22.90 38.43
N ALA A 242 35.04 22.10 37.42
CA ALA A 242 36.29 21.81 36.69
C ALA A 242 37.32 20.92 37.40
N ARG A 243 37.27 19.59 37.16
CA ARG A 243 38.36 18.79 36.51
C ARG A 243 38.10 17.27 36.44
N ASN A 244 38.14 16.76 35.19
CA ASN A 244 38.57 15.40 34.78
C ASN A 244 40.10 15.25 35.06
N PRO A 245 40.87 14.12 34.88
CA PRO A 245 40.70 13.04 33.87
C PRO A 245 41.30 11.62 34.19
N LYS A 246 41.46 10.79 33.13
CA LYS A 246 42.20 9.49 33.00
C LYS A 246 41.50 8.25 33.60
N GLY A 247 41.73 7.02 33.13
CA GLY A 247 42.57 6.46 32.03
C GLY A 247 42.59 4.92 32.13
N THR A 248 43.15 4.08 31.24
CA THR A 248 43.88 4.28 29.95
C THR A 248 44.07 2.93 29.21
N LYS A 249 44.25 2.95 27.88
CA LYS A 249 45.08 2.07 26.98
C LYS A 249 45.40 0.61 27.40
N SER A 250 45.23 -0.40 26.54
CA SER A 250 46.17 -0.89 25.48
C SER A 250 45.65 -2.27 24.96
N ALA A 251 46.13 -3.00 23.94
CA ALA A 251 47.14 -2.95 22.83
C ALA A 251 46.72 -4.05 21.81
N LYS A 252 47.08 -4.19 20.51
CA LYS A 252 48.17 -3.81 19.58
C LYS A 252 49.15 -4.96 19.22
N GLY A 253 49.16 -5.38 17.94
CA GLY A 253 50.10 -6.33 17.30
C GLY A 253 49.38 -7.56 16.70
N GLY A 254 49.77 -8.18 15.58
CA GLY A 254 50.76 -7.93 14.50
C GLY A 254 50.40 -8.89 13.31
N ALA A 255 50.84 -8.82 12.04
CA ALA A 255 51.95 -8.22 11.29
C ALA A 255 52.81 -9.32 10.58
N LYS A 256 52.71 -9.41 9.23
CA LYS A 256 53.46 -10.29 8.28
C LYS A 256 53.11 -11.80 8.31
N GLY A 257 53.22 -12.60 7.23
CA GLY A 257 53.47 -12.30 5.80
C GLY A 257 54.48 -13.27 5.12
N ALA A 258 54.19 -13.78 3.91
CA ALA A 258 55.10 -14.63 3.11
C ALA A 258 54.79 -14.62 1.58
N LYS A 259 55.68 -15.20 0.75
CA LYS A 259 55.57 -15.32 -0.73
C LYS A 259 55.66 -16.79 -1.19
N GLY A 260 55.08 -17.10 -2.35
CA GLY A 260 55.37 -18.29 -3.17
C GLY A 260 54.16 -18.72 -4.02
N GLY A 261 54.27 -19.20 -5.25
CA GLY A 261 55.45 -19.39 -6.10
C GLY A 261 55.47 -20.75 -6.82
N GLY A 262 54.76 -20.87 -7.94
CA GLY A 262 54.65 -22.12 -8.72
C GLY A 262 54.30 -21.85 -10.20
N ARG A 263 54.66 -22.76 -11.11
CA ARG A 263 54.67 -22.52 -12.57
C ARG A 263 54.52 -23.82 -13.38
N GLN A 264 53.90 -23.72 -14.57
CA GLN A 264 53.77 -24.78 -15.60
C GLN A 264 52.93 -26.02 -15.16
N GLY A 265 52.31 -26.79 -16.06
CA GLY A 265 52.15 -26.67 -17.53
C GLY A 265 51.24 -27.83 -18.02
N GLY A 266 50.89 -27.96 -19.30
CA GLY A 266 51.18 -27.14 -20.47
C GLY A 266 50.56 -27.79 -21.72
N SER A 267 50.35 -27.03 -22.80
CA SER A 267 49.70 -27.53 -24.02
C SER A 267 50.70 -28.22 -24.97
N ARG A 268 50.37 -29.44 -25.42
CA ARG A 268 51.02 -30.11 -26.57
C ARG A 268 49.97 -30.40 -27.64
N ARG A 269 49.91 -29.55 -28.67
CA ARG A 269 49.35 -29.89 -29.98
C ARG A 269 50.49 -30.41 -30.87
N ARG A 270 50.31 -31.59 -31.46
CA ARG A 270 50.96 -31.99 -32.72
C ARG A 270 50.06 -33.00 -33.44
N SER A 271 50.05 -32.85 -34.76
CA SER A 271 49.68 -33.86 -35.77
C SER A 271 48.39 -34.63 -35.48
#